data_AF-A0A1G6D7Q5-F1
#
_entry.id   AF-A0A1G6D7Q5-F1
#
_cell.length_a   1.000
_cell.length_b   1.000
_cell.length_c   1.000
_cell.angle_alpha   90.00
_cell.angle_beta   90.00
_cell.angle_gamma   90.00
#
_symmetry.space_group_name_H-M   'P 1'
#
loop_
_entity.id
_entity.type
_entity.pdbx_description
1 polymer ?
#
loop_
_entity_poly.entity_id
_entity_poly.type
_entity_poly.pdbx_seq_one_letter_code
_entity_poly.pdbx_strand_id
1 'polypeptide(L)'
;MRKKPKLSKNVGKDIVLCKTTNRIVSRRTTSLLLEQSVPFSKTYHRVPLFLRHNYNGADIIYVFSINRTQYSHARRVLSLLEEHDYNRLSLNVI
;
A
#
# COMPACT_ATOMS: atom_id res chain seq x y z
N MET A 1 21.75 -36.74 0.58
CA MET A 1 20.47 -36.26 0.02
C MET A 1 20.43 -34.73 0.08
N ARG A 2 20.42 -34.03 -1.05
CA ARG A 2 20.30 -32.55 -1.07
C ARG A 2 18.86 -32.19 -0.66
N LYS A 3 18.69 -31.54 0.50
CA LYS A 3 17.38 -31.01 0.92
C LYS A 3 16.93 -29.97 -0.12
N LYS A 4 15.80 -30.23 -0.79
CA LYS A 4 15.17 -29.24 -1.66
C LYS A 4 14.87 -27.98 -0.84
N PRO A 5 15.23 -26.77 -1.29
CA PRO A 5 14.89 -25.55 -0.57
C PRO A 5 13.36 -25.46 -0.46
N LYS A 6 12.85 -25.37 0.77
CA LYS A 6 11.42 -25.13 0.99
C LYS A 6 11.17 -23.66 0.68
N LEU A 7 10.42 -23.38 -0.39
CA LEU A 7 9.86 -22.04 -0.59
C LEU A 7 9.08 -21.67 0.68
N SER A 8 9.34 -20.49 1.23
CA SER A 8 8.57 -20.03 2.39
C SER A 8 7.09 -19.97 2.00
N LYS A 9 6.17 -20.30 2.92
CA LYS A 9 4.71 -20.31 2.67
C LYS A 9 4.14 -18.94 2.23
N ASN A 10 4.96 -17.91 2.24
CA ASN A 10 4.61 -16.51 1.98
C ASN A 10 5.28 -15.95 0.72
N VAL A 11 6.04 -16.75 -0.05
CA VAL A 11 6.56 -16.33 -1.35
C VAL A 11 5.38 -16.07 -2.29
N GLY A 12 5.31 -14.85 -2.84
CA GLY A 12 4.28 -14.43 -3.79
C GLY A 12 2.94 -13.97 -3.19
N LYS A 13 2.82 -13.83 -1.86
CA LYS A 13 1.62 -13.23 -1.26
C LYS A 13 1.81 -11.73 -1.08
N ASP A 14 1.13 -10.98 -1.94
CA ASP A 14 1.04 -9.53 -1.80
C ASP A 14 0.09 -9.19 -0.64
N ILE A 15 0.52 -8.27 0.21
CA ILE A 15 -0.27 -7.70 1.29
C ILE A 15 -0.49 -6.22 1.03
N VAL A 16 -1.63 -5.70 1.48
CA VAL A 16 -1.91 -4.28 1.38
C VAL A 16 -1.01 -3.51 2.34
N LEU A 17 -0.22 -2.60 1.79
CA LEU A 17 0.65 -1.66 2.51
C LEU A 17 -0.17 -0.51 3.08
N CYS A 18 -0.86 0.22 2.21
CA CYS A 18 -1.64 1.39 2.59
C CYS A 18 -2.82 1.61 1.65
N LYS A 19 -3.81 2.36 2.13
CA LYS A 19 -4.96 2.83 1.36
C LYS A 19 -5.09 4.34 1.49
N THR A 20 -5.59 5.00 0.45
CA THR A 20 -5.97 6.41 0.53
C THR A 20 -7.11 6.73 -0.42
N THR A 21 -7.98 7.64 0.00
CA THR A 21 -9.03 8.21 -0.85
C THR A 21 -8.57 9.47 -1.58
N ASN A 22 -7.41 10.02 -1.20
CA ASN A 22 -6.91 11.27 -1.76
C ASN A 22 -5.99 11.01 -2.96
N ARG A 23 -6.36 11.58 -4.12
CA ARG A 23 -5.60 11.44 -5.37
C ARG A 23 -4.19 12.06 -5.31
N ILE A 24 -4.02 13.17 -4.61
CA ILE A 24 -2.72 13.87 -4.48
C ILE A 24 -1.77 13.01 -3.63
N VAL A 25 -2.25 12.59 -2.46
CA VAL A 25 -1.49 11.69 -1.55
C VAL A 25 -1.11 10.42 -2.30
N SER A 26 -2.06 9.79 -3.00
CA SER A 26 -1.80 8.62 -3.86
C SER A 26 -0.66 8.85 -4.86
N ARG A 27 -0.61 10.01 -5.53
CA ARG A 27 0.48 10.34 -6.47
C ARG A 27 1.82 10.50 -5.75
N ARG A 28 1.86 11.26 -4.65
CA ARG A 28 3.07 11.46 -3.85
C ARG A 28 3.62 10.15 -3.28
N THR A 29 2.75 9.30 -2.74
CA THR A 29 3.11 7.94 -2.30
C THR A 29 3.66 7.09 -3.45
N THR A 30 3.09 7.20 -4.65
CA THR A 30 3.60 6.47 -5.83
C THR A 30 5.00 6.94 -6.20
N SER A 31 5.22 8.26 -6.27
CA SER A 31 6.54 8.83 -6.58
C SER A 31 7.59 8.38 -5.57
N LEU A 32 7.28 8.45 -4.27
CA LEU A 32 8.23 8.07 -3.22
C LEU A 32 8.60 6.58 -3.27
N LEU A 33 7.61 5.69 -3.50
CA LEU A 33 7.88 4.26 -3.63
C LEU A 33 8.75 3.95 -4.87
N LEU A 34 8.56 4.68 -5.96
CA LEU A 34 9.40 4.56 -7.16
C LEU A 34 10.82 5.09 -6.91
N GLU A 35 10.97 6.25 -6.26
CA GLU A 35 12.27 6.84 -5.91
C GLU A 35 13.11 5.90 -5.04
N GLN A 36 12.48 5.25 -4.07
CA GLN A 36 13.14 4.30 -3.19
C GLN A 36 13.22 2.88 -3.77
N SER A 37 12.90 2.71 -5.06
CA SER A 37 12.96 1.44 -5.79
C SER A 37 12.22 0.31 -5.07
N VAL A 38 11.07 0.60 -4.45
CA VAL A 38 10.23 -0.38 -3.77
C VAL A 38 9.25 -0.97 -4.79
N PRO A 39 9.27 -2.28 -5.04
CA PRO A 39 8.24 -2.95 -5.84
C PRO A 39 6.86 -2.84 -5.17
N PHE A 40 5.87 -2.32 -5.91
CA PHE A 40 4.48 -2.26 -5.47
C PHE A 40 3.50 -2.49 -6.62
N SER A 41 2.31 -2.93 -6.25
CA SER A 41 1.12 -3.00 -7.10
C SER A 41 0.15 -1.92 -6.67
N LYS A 42 -0.21 -1.02 -7.58
CA LYS A 42 -1.21 0.03 -7.33
C LYS A 42 -2.51 -0.33 -8.03
N THR A 43 -3.57 -0.46 -7.24
CA THR A 43 -4.93 -0.68 -7.74
C THR A 43 -5.86 0.42 -7.25
N TYR A 44 -7.01 0.55 -7.90
CA TYR A 44 -8.07 1.44 -7.44
C TYR A 44 -9.39 0.68 -7.39
N HIS A 45 -10.20 1.01 -6.40
CA HIS A 45 -11.56 0.49 -6.27
C HIS A 45 -12.54 1.64 -6.29
N ARG A 46 -13.59 1.50 -7.10
CA ARG A 46 -14.70 2.45 -7.10
C ARG A 46 -15.63 2.13 -5.94
N VAL A 47 -15.95 3.14 -5.15
CA VAL A 47 -16.85 3.02 -4.00
C VAL A 47 -18.30 3.25 -4.48
N PRO A 48 -19.19 2.25 -4.29
CA PRO A 48 -20.63 2.41 -4.56
C PRO A 48 -21.21 3.57 -3.75
N LEU A 49 -22.16 4.32 -4.33
CA LEU A 49 -22.72 5.54 -3.74
C LEU A 49 -23.14 5.36 -2.27
N PHE A 50 -23.85 4.27 -1.97
CA PHE A 50 -24.35 3.96 -0.64
C PHE A 50 -23.25 3.68 0.40
N LEU A 51 -22.02 3.35 0.00
CA LEU A 51 -20.89 3.12 0.91
C LEU A 51 -19.98 4.33 1.08
N ARG A 52 -20.17 5.41 0.29
CA ARG A 52 -19.26 6.56 0.30
C ARG A 52 -19.24 7.32 1.62
N HIS A 53 -20.29 7.21 2.44
CA HIS A 53 -20.32 7.79 3.78
C HIS A 53 -19.17 7.27 4.66
N ASN A 54 -18.76 6.01 4.49
CA ASN A 54 -17.62 5.40 5.21
C ASN A 54 -16.26 5.90 4.73
N TYR A 55 -16.22 6.63 3.61
CA TYR A 55 -15.00 7.10 2.96
C TYR A 55 -15.01 8.62 2.76
N ASN A 56 -15.72 9.36 3.62
CA ASN A 56 -15.84 10.83 3.56
C ASN A 56 -16.35 11.33 2.20
N GLY A 57 -17.27 10.59 1.58
CA GLY A 57 -17.83 10.92 0.27
C GLY A 57 -16.97 10.52 -0.93
N ALA A 58 -15.78 9.93 -0.71
CA ALA A 58 -14.89 9.54 -1.79
C ALA A 58 -15.51 8.47 -2.70
N ASP A 59 -15.32 8.64 -4.01
CA ASP A 59 -15.79 7.72 -5.04
C ASP A 59 -14.74 6.67 -5.43
N ILE A 60 -13.47 6.89 -5.08
CA ILE A 60 -12.33 6.03 -5.40
C ILE A 60 -11.45 5.83 -4.16
N ILE A 61 -10.99 4.60 -3.96
CA ILE A 61 -9.94 4.25 -3.00
C ILE A 61 -8.75 3.71 -3.77
N TYR A 62 -7.57 4.26 -3.51
CA TYR A 62 -6.30 3.75 -4.01
C TYR A 62 -5.73 2.75 -3.00
N VAL A 63 -5.31 1.59 -3.49
CA VAL A 63 -4.74 0.51 -2.67
C VAL A 63 -3.35 0.17 -3.19
N PHE A 64 -2.37 0.27 -2.29
CA PHE A 64 -0.99 -0.12 -2.56
C PHE A 64 -0.75 -1.48 -1.92
N SER A 65 -0.34 -2.45 -2.72
CA SER A 65 0.00 -3.80 -2.27
C SER A 65 1.47 -4.09 -2.57
N ILE A 66 2.11 -4.84 -1.70
CA ILE A 66 3.53 -5.16 -1.79
C ILE A 66 3.77 -6.60 -1.33
N ASN A 67 4.91 -7.16 -1.69
CA ASN A 67 5.30 -8.44 -1.14
C ASN A 67 5.53 -8.33 0.37
N ARG A 68 5.03 -9.32 1.14
CA ARG A 68 5.17 -9.35 2.60
C ARG A 68 6.62 -9.21 3.09
N THR A 69 7.61 -9.72 2.35
CA THR A 69 9.03 -9.63 2.73
C THR A 69 9.57 -8.20 2.73
N GLN A 70 8.98 -7.32 1.92
CA GLN A 70 9.41 -5.93 1.77
C GLN A 70 8.60 -4.95 2.62
N TYR A 71 7.62 -5.44 3.38
CA TYR A 71 6.71 -4.58 4.14
C TYR A 71 7.41 -3.68 5.14
N SER A 72 8.36 -4.21 5.91
CA SER A 72 9.12 -3.40 6.87
C SER A 72 9.92 -2.28 6.20
N HIS A 73 10.48 -2.54 5.02
CA HIS A 73 11.20 -1.54 4.23
C HIS A 73 10.24 -0.49 3.67
N ALA A 74 9.18 -0.92 3.00
CA ALA A 74 8.17 -0.04 2.41
C ALA A 74 7.51 0.85 3.47
N ARG A 75 7.23 0.32 4.67
CA ARG A 75 6.68 1.10 5.78
C ARG A 75 7.62 2.22 6.24
N ARG A 76 8.93 1.96 6.30
CA ARG A 76 9.93 3.00 6.60
C ARG A 76 10.00 4.05 5.51
N VAL A 77 9.94 3.63 4.25
CA VAL A 77 9.86 4.55 3.10
C VAL A 77 8.63 5.45 3.23
N LEU A 78 7.46 4.91 3.57
CA LEU A 78 6.26 5.72 3.79
C LEU A 78 6.43 6.77 4.89
N SER A 79 7.21 6.49 5.94
CA SER A 79 7.52 7.46 7.00
C SER A 79 8.35 8.66 6.52
N LEU A 80 8.88 8.65 5.30
CA LEU A 80 9.55 9.80 4.68
C LEU A 80 8.56 10.78 4.03
N LEU A 81 7.28 10.42 3.90
CA LEU A 81 6.24 11.36 3.47
C LEU A 81 6.09 12.51 4.48
N GLU A 82 5.68 13.67 3.98
CA GLU A 82 5.21 14.76 4.85
C GLU A 82 4.15 14.24 5.82
N GLU A 83 4.22 14.65 7.08
CA GLU A 83 3.35 14.16 8.15
C GLU A 83 1.86 14.29 7.79
N HIS A 84 1.49 15.41 7.15
CA HIS A 84 0.14 15.66 6.67
C HIS A 84 -0.36 14.59 5.68
N ASP A 85 0.49 14.14 4.77
CA ASP A 85 0.15 13.13 3.77
C ASP A 85 0.19 11.73 4.37
N TYR A 86 1.16 11.47 5.24
CA TYR A 86 1.28 10.22 5.98
C TYR A 86 0.04 9.95 6.83
N ASN A 87 -0.49 10.96 7.52
CA ASN A 87 -1.71 10.86 8.33
C ASN A 87 -2.98 10.60 7.50
N ARG A 88 -2.94 10.88 6.19
CA ARG A 88 -4.03 10.58 5.24
C ARG A 88 -3.92 9.18 4.62
N LEU A 89 -2.90 8.40 5.00
CA LEU A 89 -2.78 7.00 4.63
C LEU A 89 -3.40 6.11 5.73
N SER A 90 -4.32 5.24 5.34
CA SER A 90 -4.72 4.14 6.20
C SER A 90 -3.72 3.00 6.04
N LEU A 91 -2.81 2.88 7.02
CA LEU A 91 -1.85 1.78 7.08
C LEU A 91 -2.56 0.54 7.65
N ASN A 92 -2.42 -0.60 6.96
CA ASN A 92 -2.86 -1.87 7.52
C ASN A 92 -1.86 -2.29 8.60
N VAL A 93 -2.24 -2.12 9.87
CA VAL A 93 -1.62 -2.84 10.98
C VAL A 93 -2.11 -4.28 10.86
N ILE A 94 -1.20 -5.19 10.51
CA ILE A 94 -1.44 -6.64 10.39
C ILE A 94 -1.93 -7.19 11.73
#